data_AF-A0A6N2UC08-F1
#
_entry.id   AF-A0A6N2UC08-F1
#
_cell.length_a   1.000
_cell.length_b   1.000
_cell.length_c   1.000
_cell.angle_alpha   90.00
_cell.angle_beta   90.00
_cell.angle_gamma   90.00
#
_symmetry.space_group_name_H-M   'P 1'
#
loop_
_entity.id
_entity.type
_entity.pdbx_description
1 polymer ?
#
loop_
_entity_poly.entity_id
_entity_poly.type
_entity_poly.pdbx_seq_one_letter_code
_entity_poly.pdbx_strand_id
1 'polypeptide(L)'
;MNKKEEKWRMEGASYALRIVREKGIDGLEQDLKMRGALNIPLTLKSKDLEEMYYQLARRIMNSIKTVAMWTLYEQGWRKTRLKRFEEQMDKHSAMCLEIDRYGNSYVTLLDMAKEMNETCGVCSTMDSLEQVEKLNREATGRYVALDAILETLEDIGLPEAAELLKEKVNENAR
;
A
#
# COMPACT_ATOMS: atom_id res chain seq x y z
N MET A 1 29.00 21.27 -25.73
CA MET A 1 28.14 20.56 -24.77
C MET A 1 27.62 21.58 -23.76
N ASN A 2 26.32 21.66 -23.52
CA ASN A 2 25.71 22.71 -22.69
C ASN A 2 25.97 22.44 -21.20
N LYS A 3 26.50 23.41 -20.44
CA LYS A 3 26.73 23.29 -18.97
C LYS A 3 25.48 22.81 -18.21
N LYS A 4 24.29 23.18 -18.70
CA LYS A 4 23.01 22.76 -18.13
C LYS A 4 22.76 21.26 -18.30
N GLU A 5 23.06 20.72 -19.48
CA GLU A 5 22.90 19.28 -19.76
C GLU A 5 23.89 18.44 -18.96
N GLU A 6 25.13 18.92 -18.82
CA GLU A 6 26.16 18.23 -18.02
C GLU A 6 25.76 18.17 -16.54
N LYS A 7 25.21 19.27 -15.99
CA LYS A 7 24.64 19.29 -14.64
C LYS A 7 23.52 18.26 -14.47
N TRP A 8 22.58 18.19 -15.42
CA TRP A 8 21.48 17.21 -15.37
C TRP A 8 21.97 15.76 -15.46
N ARG A 9 22.97 15.48 -16.30
CA ARG A 9 23.61 14.15 -16.35
C ARG A 9 24.24 13.77 -15.02
N MET A 10 24.93 14.72 -14.38
CA MET A 10 25.58 14.50 -13.08
C MET A 10 24.56 14.28 -11.95
N GLU A 11 23.45 15.02 -11.95
CA GLU A 11 22.34 14.84 -11.02
C GLU A 11 21.70 13.45 -11.16
N GLY A 12 21.47 12.99 -12.40
CA GLY A 12 20.97 11.64 -12.67
C GLY A 12 21.93 10.54 -12.22
N ALA A 13 23.24 10.69 -12.47
CA ALA A 13 24.26 9.75 -12.01
C ALA A 13 24.35 9.71 -10.48
N SER A 14 24.27 10.87 -9.82
CA SER A 14 24.29 10.98 -8.35
C SER A 14 23.04 10.34 -7.72
N TYR A 15 21.88 10.51 -8.35
CA TYR A 15 20.63 9.86 -7.94
C TYR A 15 20.74 8.33 -8.01
N ALA A 16 21.18 7.80 -9.16
CA ALA A 16 21.34 6.36 -9.37
C ALA A 16 22.32 5.76 -8.37
N LEU A 17 23.46 6.43 -8.15
CA LEU A 17 24.48 6.01 -7.19
C LEU A 17 23.91 5.94 -5.76
N ARG A 18 23.06 6.88 -5.37
CA ARG A 18 22.40 6.87 -4.06
C ARG A 18 21.49 5.65 -3.91
N ILE A 19 20.61 5.39 -4.88
CA ILE A 19 19.66 4.26 -4.80
C ILE A 19 20.41 2.93 -4.78
N VAL A 20 21.47 2.76 -5.59
CA VAL A 20 22.28 1.52 -5.58
C VAL A 20 22.95 1.30 -4.23
N ARG A 21 23.43 2.37 -3.57
CA ARG A 21 24.01 2.27 -2.23
C ARG A 21 22.99 1.89 -1.17
N GLU A 22 21.75 2.36 -1.30
CA GLU A 22 20.67 2.13 -0.32
C GLU A 22 19.95 0.79 -0.53
N LYS A 23 19.71 0.39 -1.79
CA LYS A 23 18.77 -0.68 -2.15
C LYS A 23 19.32 -1.68 -3.16
N GLY A 24 20.60 -1.56 -3.54
CA GLY A 24 21.21 -2.41 -4.56
C GLY A 24 20.74 -2.11 -5.98
N ILE A 25 21.22 -2.92 -6.93
CA ILE A 25 20.94 -2.76 -8.37
C ILE A 25 19.46 -3.05 -8.66
N ASP A 26 18.90 -4.11 -8.07
CA ASP A 26 17.48 -4.47 -8.24
C ASP A 26 16.55 -3.33 -7.78
N GLY A 27 16.91 -2.67 -6.67
CA GLY A 27 16.18 -1.50 -6.17
C GLY A 27 16.23 -0.30 -7.12
N LEU A 28 17.35 -0.09 -7.84
CA LEU A 28 17.45 0.94 -8.87
C LEU A 28 16.60 0.59 -10.10
N GLU A 29 16.61 -0.67 -10.55
CA GLU A 29 15.80 -1.11 -11.69
C GLU A 29 14.30 -0.93 -11.44
N GLN A 30 13.84 -1.30 -10.25
CA GLN A 30 12.44 -1.15 -9.86
C GLN A 30 12.02 0.33 -9.77
N ASP A 31 12.88 1.19 -9.21
CA ASP A 31 12.62 2.63 -9.11
C ASP A 31 12.58 3.31 -10.50
N LEU A 32 13.53 3.00 -11.39
CA LEU A 32 13.54 3.52 -12.76
C LEU A 32 12.32 3.06 -13.56
N LYS A 33 11.90 1.79 -13.41
CA LYS A 33 10.70 1.24 -14.06
C LYS A 33 9.43 1.95 -13.58
N MET A 34 9.29 2.13 -12.25
CA MET A 34 8.15 2.84 -11.67
C MET A 34 8.09 4.29 -12.15
N ARG A 35 9.21 5.02 -12.07
CA ARG A 35 9.28 6.43 -12.47
C ARG A 35 9.04 6.62 -13.97
N GLY A 36 9.55 5.71 -14.80
CA GLY A 36 9.29 5.70 -16.24
C GLY A 36 7.82 5.46 -16.58
N ALA A 37 7.18 4.47 -15.94
CA ALA A 37 5.76 4.16 -16.16
C ALA A 37 4.83 5.29 -15.73
N LEU A 38 5.15 5.97 -14.62
CA LEU A 38 4.34 7.05 -14.05
C LEU A 38 4.80 8.45 -14.48
N ASN A 39 5.79 8.54 -15.37
CA ASN A 39 6.40 9.79 -15.86
C ASN A 39 6.82 10.75 -14.72
N ILE A 40 7.39 10.19 -13.65
CA ILE A 40 7.78 10.91 -12.43
C ILE A 40 9.17 11.53 -12.60
N PRO A 41 9.33 12.86 -12.48
CA PRO A 41 10.63 13.52 -12.54
C PRO A 41 11.60 13.06 -11.43
N LEU A 42 12.88 12.89 -11.78
CA LEU A 42 13.97 12.60 -10.82
C LEU A 42 14.19 13.70 -9.78
N THR A 43 13.67 14.91 -10.03
CA THR A 43 13.77 16.06 -9.12
C THR A 43 12.86 15.95 -7.91
N LEU A 44 11.85 15.06 -7.94
CA LEU A 44 10.96 14.82 -6.80
C LEU A 44 11.65 13.91 -5.78
N LYS A 45 11.74 14.39 -4.54
CA LYS A 45 12.26 13.60 -3.42
C LYS A 45 11.24 12.53 -3.05
N SER A 46 11.68 11.41 -2.45
CA SER A 46 10.79 10.32 -2.07
C SER A 46 9.62 10.76 -1.18
N LYS A 47 9.83 11.75 -0.30
CA LYS A 47 8.77 12.36 0.51
C LYS A 47 7.70 13.11 -0.32
N ASP A 48 8.12 13.75 -1.40
CA ASP A 48 7.20 14.44 -2.31
C ASP A 48 6.38 13.43 -3.13
N LEU A 49 6.95 12.25 -3.42
CA LEU A 49 6.24 11.15 -4.09
C LEU A 49 5.19 10.51 -3.19
N GLU A 50 5.52 10.32 -1.92
CA GLU A 50 4.58 9.79 -0.93
C GLU A 50 3.38 10.74 -0.76
N GLU A 51 3.62 12.05 -0.60
CA GLU A 51 2.55 13.04 -0.55
C GLU A 51 1.73 13.05 -1.85
N MET A 52 2.38 13.00 -3.02
CA MET A 52 1.68 12.90 -4.30
C MET A 52 0.82 11.64 -4.41
N TYR A 53 1.30 10.51 -3.90
CA TYR A 53 0.56 9.25 -3.86
C TYR A 53 -0.70 9.39 -3.00
N TYR A 54 -0.58 9.95 -1.78
CA TYR A 54 -1.73 10.20 -0.91
C TYR A 54 -2.74 11.14 -1.56
N GLN A 55 -2.27 12.21 -2.22
CA GLN A 55 -3.15 13.15 -2.94
C GLN A 55 -3.86 12.47 -4.12
N LEU A 56 -3.16 11.62 -4.87
CA LEU A 56 -3.74 10.87 -5.99
C LEU A 56 -4.78 9.87 -5.49
N ALA A 57 -4.45 9.07 -4.47
CA ALA A 57 -5.37 8.12 -3.85
C ALA A 57 -6.63 8.82 -3.33
N ARG A 58 -6.47 9.94 -2.62
CA ARG A 58 -7.59 10.76 -2.11
C ARG A 58 -8.47 11.28 -3.24
N ARG A 59 -7.88 11.74 -4.36
CA ARG A 59 -8.64 12.20 -5.53
C ARG A 59 -9.44 11.06 -6.16
N ILE A 60 -8.80 9.90 -6.39
CA ILE A 60 -9.46 8.71 -6.95
C ILE A 60 -10.64 8.30 -6.07
N MET A 61 -10.44 8.20 -4.75
CA MET A 61 -11.49 7.82 -3.81
C MET A 61 -12.64 8.83 -3.79
N ASN A 62 -12.34 10.13 -3.76
CA ASN A 62 -13.39 11.16 -3.82
C ASN A 62 -14.19 11.10 -5.12
N SER A 63 -13.53 10.86 -6.26
CA SER A 63 -14.20 10.72 -7.55
C SER A 63 -15.12 9.51 -7.59
N ILE A 64 -14.65 8.33 -7.19
CA ILE A 64 -15.46 7.10 -7.13
C ILE A 64 -16.63 7.29 -6.17
N LYS A 65 -16.37 7.81 -4.97
CA LYS A 65 -17.40 8.08 -3.94
C LYS A 65 -18.49 9.02 -4.47
N THR A 66 -18.10 10.08 -5.18
CA THR A 66 -19.05 11.05 -5.76
C THR A 66 -19.95 10.38 -6.79
N VAL A 67 -19.40 9.59 -7.71
CA VAL A 67 -20.18 8.87 -8.72
C VAL A 67 -21.11 7.85 -8.07
N ALA A 68 -20.61 7.06 -7.11
CA ALA A 68 -21.44 6.10 -6.38
C ALA A 68 -22.61 6.78 -5.64
N MET A 69 -22.35 7.87 -4.91
CA MET A 69 -23.40 8.65 -4.25
C MET A 69 -24.41 9.26 -5.23
N TRP A 70 -23.96 9.69 -6.41
CA TRP A 70 -24.86 10.19 -7.46
C TRP A 70 -25.81 9.09 -7.96
N THR A 71 -25.29 7.89 -8.25
CA THR A 71 -26.14 6.76 -8.68
C THR A 71 -27.18 6.38 -7.63
N LEU A 72 -26.81 6.40 -6.34
CA LEU A 72 -27.74 6.16 -5.23
C LEU A 72 -28.78 7.28 -5.11
N TYR A 73 -28.37 8.54 -5.34
CA TYR A 73 -29.28 9.68 -5.35
C TYR A 73 -30.36 9.54 -6.43
N GLU A 74 -30.00 9.09 -7.63
CA GLU A 74 -30.94 8.78 -8.71
C GLU A 74 -31.92 7.66 -8.33
N GLN A 75 -31.48 6.68 -7.54
CA GLN A 75 -32.33 5.63 -6.95
C GLN A 75 -33.19 6.11 -5.77
N GLY A 76 -33.30 7.42 -5.54
CA GLY A 76 -34.15 8.00 -4.50
C GLY A 76 -33.48 8.13 -3.13
N TRP A 77 -32.19 7.80 -3.00
CA TRP A 77 -31.48 8.07 -1.75
C TRP A 77 -31.30 9.58 -1.55
N ARG A 78 -31.40 10.01 -0.30
CA ARG A 78 -31.28 11.41 0.11
C ARG A 78 -30.30 11.51 1.28
N LYS A 79 -30.17 12.72 1.83
CA LYS A 79 -29.19 13.11 2.86
C LYS A 79 -28.84 12.00 3.86
N THR A 80 -29.82 11.43 4.57
CA THR A 80 -29.55 10.44 5.63
C THR A 80 -28.91 9.16 5.10
N ARG A 81 -29.42 8.60 4.00
CA ARG A 81 -28.88 7.36 3.43
C ARG A 81 -27.55 7.59 2.72
N LEU A 82 -27.40 8.74 2.05
CA LEU A 82 -26.14 9.14 1.41
C LEU A 82 -25.02 9.39 2.43
N LYS A 83 -25.32 10.05 3.56
CA LYS A 83 -24.35 10.26 4.64
C LYS A 83 -23.92 8.94 5.27
N ARG A 84 -24.87 8.02 5.49
CA ARG A 84 -24.55 6.67 5.98
C ARG A 84 -23.66 5.92 4.99
N PHE A 85 -23.94 5.99 3.69
CA PHE A 85 -23.10 5.38 2.66
C PHE A 85 -21.68 5.96 2.67
N GLU A 86 -21.56 7.29 2.72
CA GLU A 86 -20.26 7.98 2.81
C GLU A 86 -19.45 7.51 4.02
N GLU A 87 -20.07 7.47 5.22
CA GLU A 87 -19.42 7.00 6.44
C GLU A 87 -18.97 5.53 6.34
N GLN A 88 -19.78 4.66 5.72
CA GLN A 88 -19.38 3.27 5.48
C GLN A 88 -18.23 3.16 4.49
N MET A 89 -18.28 3.90 3.38
CA MET A 89 -17.23 3.88 2.36
C MET A 89 -15.89 4.32 2.93
N ASP A 90 -15.87 5.41 3.73
CA ASP A 90 -14.66 5.90 4.38
C ASP A 90 -14.11 4.88 5.40
N LYS A 91 -15.00 4.26 6.21
CA LYS A 91 -14.62 3.21 7.17
C LYS A 91 -14.00 1.99 6.49
N HIS A 92 -14.67 1.44 5.48
CA HIS A 92 -14.18 0.24 4.77
C HIS A 92 -12.88 0.53 4.01
N SER A 93 -12.73 1.73 3.46
CA SER A 93 -11.48 2.15 2.81
C SER A 93 -10.32 2.20 3.79
N ALA A 94 -10.54 2.69 5.02
CA ALA A 94 -9.52 2.69 6.07
C ALA A 94 -9.14 1.26 6.48
N MET A 95 -10.10 0.36 6.67
CA MET A 95 -9.83 -1.04 7.03
C MET A 95 -9.01 -1.81 5.98
N CYS A 96 -9.13 -1.46 4.70
CA CYS A 96 -8.28 -2.02 3.64
C CYS A 96 -6.82 -1.52 3.70
N LEU A 97 -6.58 -0.36 4.30
CA LEU A 97 -5.26 0.27 4.41
C LEU A 97 -4.59 -0.01 5.76
N GLU A 98 -5.38 -0.23 6.81
CA GLU A 98 -4.89 -0.57 8.15
C GLU A 98 -4.43 -2.04 8.19
N ILE A 99 -3.27 -2.24 8.81
CA ILE A 99 -2.63 -3.53 8.96
C ILE A 99 -2.73 -3.96 10.42
N ASP A 100 -3.07 -5.22 10.66
CA ASP A 100 -3.12 -5.84 11.97
C ASP A 100 -1.71 -6.10 12.53
N ARG A 101 -1.64 -6.57 13.78
CA ARG A 101 -0.36 -6.88 14.45
C ARG A 101 0.48 -7.94 13.73
N TYR A 102 -0.14 -8.72 12.82
CA TYR A 102 0.48 -9.78 12.05
C TYR A 102 0.86 -9.37 10.63
N GLY A 103 0.70 -8.10 10.26
CA GLY A 103 1.07 -7.64 8.93
C GLY A 103 -0.01 -7.86 7.86
N ASN A 104 -1.24 -8.21 8.24
CA ASN A 104 -2.35 -8.43 7.31
C ASN A 104 -3.39 -7.30 7.37
N SER A 105 -4.02 -6.95 6.25
CA SER A 105 -5.16 -6.03 6.26
C SER A 105 -6.33 -6.62 7.03
N TYR A 106 -7.08 -5.79 7.78
CA TYR A 106 -8.25 -6.25 8.54
C TYR A 106 -9.36 -6.81 7.65
N VAL A 107 -9.56 -6.22 6.48
CA VAL A 107 -10.48 -6.71 5.44
C VAL A 107 -9.84 -6.45 4.08
N THR A 108 -9.92 -7.41 3.16
CA THR A 108 -9.47 -7.22 1.78
C THR A 108 -10.64 -6.89 0.86
N LEU A 109 -10.35 -6.23 -0.28
CA LEU A 109 -11.35 -6.02 -1.32
C LEU A 109 -11.91 -7.34 -1.87
N LEU A 110 -11.09 -8.40 -1.84
CA LEU A 110 -11.51 -9.74 -2.25
C LEU A 110 -12.53 -10.33 -1.26
N ASP A 111 -12.33 -10.16 0.04
CA ASP A 111 -13.29 -10.61 1.07
C ASP A 111 -14.65 -9.93 0.87
N MET A 112 -14.65 -8.61 0.65
CA MET A 112 -15.87 -7.86 0.36
C MET A 112 -16.55 -8.35 -0.93
N ALA A 113 -15.78 -8.61 -1.99
CA ALA A 113 -16.31 -9.13 -3.25
C ALA A 113 -16.94 -10.52 -3.07
N LYS A 114 -16.29 -11.41 -2.33
CA LYS A 114 -16.80 -12.75 -2.01
C LYS A 114 -18.11 -12.66 -1.24
N GLU A 115 -18.14 -11.87 -0.17
CA GLU A 115 -19.35 -11.69 0.64
C GLU A 115 -20.51 -11.13 -0.19
N MET A 116 -20.27 -10.11 -1.03
CA MET A 116 -21.30 -9.55 -1.91
C MET A 116 -21.80 -10.56 -2.95
N ASN A 117 -20.92 -11.41 -3.47
CA ASN A 117 -21.30 -12.44 -4.42
C ASN A 117 -22.14 -13.54 -3.74
N GLU A 118 -21.71 -14.02 -2.58
CA GLU A 118 -22.42 -15.06 -1.82
C GLU A 118 -23.79 -14.59 -1.32
N THR A 119 -23.88 -13.35 -0.85
CA THR A 119 -25.11 -12.83 -0.23
C THR A 119 -26.08 -12.21 -1.24
N CYS A 120 -25.57 -11.50 -2.25
CA CYS A 120 -26.37 -10.68 -3.16
C CYS A 120 -26.29 -11.12 -4.62
N GLY A 121 -25.41 -12.07 -4.97
CA GLY A 121 -25.17 -12.49 -6.36
C GLY A 121 -24.52 -11.41 -7.24
N VAL A 122 -23.89 -10.40 -6.62
CA VAL A 122 -23.23 -9.30 -7.34
C VAL A 122 -21.75 -9.64 -7.53
N CYS A 123 -21.32 -9.76 -8.79
CA CYS A 123 -19.93 -10.06 -9.13
C CYS A 123 -19.20 -8.79 -9.58
N SER A 124 -18.27 -8.28 -8.75
CA SER A 124 -17.14 -7.52 -9.25
C SER A 124 -16.09 -8.51 -9.77
N THR A 125 -15.38 -8.18 -10.84
CA THR A 125 -14.45 -9.10 -11.52
C THR A 125 -13.36 -9.64 -10.58
N MET A 126 -13.61 -10.79 -9.94
CA MET A 126 -12.77 -11.34 -8.87
C MET A 126 -11.35 -11.62 -9.34
N ASP A 127 -11.18 -12.09 -10.58
CA ASP A 127 -9.87 -12.37 -11.20
C ASP A 127 -8.93 -11.15 -11.19
N SER A 128 -9.48 -9.94 -11.33
CA SER A 128 -8.70 -8.71 -11.29
C SER A 128 -8.29 -8.33 -9.87
N LEU A 129 -9.14 -8.61 -8.88
CA LEU A 129 -8.88 -8.30 -7.47
C LEU A 129 -7.85 -9.26 -6.87
N GLU A 130 -7.89 -10.54 -7.23
CA GLU A 130 -6.88 -11.53 -6.82
C GLU A 130 -5.49 -11.18 -7.33
N GLN A 131 -5.38 -10.74 -8.59
CA GLN A 131 -4.13 -10.29 -9.17
C GLN A 131 -3.59 -9.03 -8.48
N VAL A 132 -4.46 -8.04 -8.21
CA VAL A 132 -4.08 -6.83 -7.48
C VAL A 132 -3.61 -7.16 -6.07
N GLU A 133 -4.31 -8.05 -5.37
CA GLU A 133 -3.93 -8.44 -4.01
C GLU A 133 -2.59 -9.17 -3.98
N LYS A 134 -2.37 -10.09 -4.94
CA LYS A 134 -1.08 -10.77 -5.09
C LYS A 134 0.05 -9.78 -5.31
N LEU A 135 -0.11 -8.84 -6.24
CA LEU A 135 0.88 -7.80 -6.53
C LEU A 135 1.14 -6.91 -5.31
N ASN A 136 0.09 -6.56 -4.55
CA ASN A 136 0.23 -5.76 -3.33
C ASN A 136 1.03 -6.52 -2.26
N ARG A 137 0.72 -7.80 -2.00
CA ARG A 137 1.45 -8.65 -1.04
C ARG A 137 2.92 -8.88 -1.43
N GLU A 138 3.23 -8.91 -2.73
CA GLU A 138 4.60 -9.05 -3.23
C GLU A 138 5.38 -7.74 -3.11
N ALA A 139 4.72 -6.59 -3.25
CA ALA A 139 5.35 -5.26 -3.20
C ALA A 139 5.51 -4.72 -1.76
N THR A 140 4.55 -4.99 -0.87
CA THR A 140 4.69 -4.72 0.56
C THR A 140 5.40 -5.89 1.20
N GLY A 141 6.71 -5.77 1.43
CA GLY A 141 7.43 -6.74 2.25
C GLY A 141 6.64 -7.01 3.53
N ARG A 142 6.46 -8.28 3.91
CA ARG A 142 5.64 -8.62 5.08
C ARG A 142 6.35 -8.14 6.34
N TYR A 143 5.81 -7.12 6.99
CA TYR A 143 6.26 -6.64 8.29
C TYR A 143 5.30 -7.17 9.36
N VAL A 144 5.81 -8.02 10.25
CA VAL A 144 5.09 -8.55 11.40
C VAL A 144 5.64 -7.88 12.66
N ALA A 145 4.78 -7.47 13.59
CA ALA A 145 5.24 -6.92 14.86
C ALA A 145 6.08 -7.97 15.60
N LEU A 146 7.30 -7.59 16.01
CA LEU A 146 8.21 -8.51 16.72
C LEU A 146 7.52 -9.10 17.97
N ASP A 147 6.82 -8.26 18.73
CA ASP A 147 6.08 -8.66 19.93
C ASP A 147 5.06 -9.77 19.64
N ALA A 148 4.37 -9.70 18.49
CA ALA A 148 3.41 -10.72 18.08
C ALA A 148 4.10 -12.06 17.73
N ILE A 149 5.29 -12.02 17.13
CA ILE A 149 6.11 -13.23 16.87
C ILE A 149 6.54 -13.86 18.20
N LEU A 150 7.01 -13.05 19.14
CA LEU A 150 7.53 -13.50 20.43
C LEU A 150 6.43 -14.16 21.27
N GLU A 151 5.26 -13.52 21.38
CA GLU A 151 4.09 -14.07 22.07
C GLU A 151 3.65 -15.40 21.42
N THR A 152 3.62 -15.47 20.08
CA THR A 152 3.26 -16.70 19.36
C THR A 152 4.25 -17.84 19.64
N LEU A 153 5.55 -17.55 19.73
CA LEU A 153 6.58 -18.54 20.06
C LEU A 153 6.46 -19.03 21.50
N GLU A 154 6.13 -18.14 22.44
CA GLU A 154 5.87 -18.49 23.83
C GLU A 154 4.61 -19.37 23.94
N ASP A 155 3.53 -19.02 23.26
CA ASP A 155 2.25 -19.77 23.25
C ASP A 155 2.37 -21.19 22.65
N ILE A 156 3.21 -21.35 21.63
CA ILE A 156 3.47 -22.66 21.00
C ILE A 156 4.48 -23.50 21.83
N GLY A 157 5.00 -22.94 22.94
CA GLY A 157 5.92 -23.63 23.84
C GLY A 157 7.37 -23.65 23.36
N LEU A 158 7.77 -22.65 22.56
CA LEU A 158 9.14 -22.45 22.05
C LEU A 158 9.78 -21.16 22.61
N PRO A 159 9.89 -21.00 23.94
CA PRO A 159 10.41 -19.77 24.55
C PRO A 159 11.89 -19.50 24.22
N GLU A 160 12.69 -20.56 23.99
CA GLU A 160 14.10 -20.43 23.60
C GLU A 160 14.27 -19.75 22.23
N ALA A 161 13.36 -20.03 21.29
CA ALA A 161 13.36 -19.38 19.98
C ALA A 161 12.96 -17.90 20.07
N ALA A 162 12.06 -17.56 21.00
CA ALA A 162 11.66 -16.17 21.26
C ALA A 162 12.83 -15.34 21.80
N GLU A 163 13.57 -15.85 22.79
CA GLU A 163 14.73 -15.16 23.35
C GLU A 163 15.85 -14.98 22.31
N LEU A 164 16.13 -16.00 21.51
CA LEU A 164 17.16 -15.92 20.46
C LEU A 164 16.81 -14.89 19.38
N LEU A 165 15.51 -14.74 19.07
CA LEU A 165 15.01 -13.68 18.19
C LEU A 165 15.16 -12.29 18.83
N LYS A 166 14.85 -12.11 20.11
CA LYS A 166 15.04 -10.84 20.84
C LYS A 166 16.52 -10.41 20.82
N GLU A 167 17.44 -11.32 21.12
CA GLU A 167 18.89 -11.04 21.13
C GLU A 167 19.39 -10.60 19.75
N LYS A 168 19.03 -11.34 18.70
CA LYS A 168 19.50 -11.07 17.34
C LYS A 168 18.96 -9.75 16.77
N VAL A 169 17.76 -9.32 17.19
CA VAL A 169 17.24 -8.00 16.82
C VAL A 169 18.01 -6.89 17.55
N ASN A 170 18.31 -7.07 18.84
CA ASN A 170 19.09 -6.10 19.62
C ASN A 170 20.54 -5.94 19.14
N GLU A 171 21.15 -7.01 18.62
CA GLU A 171 22.48 -6.95 17.99
C GLU A 171 22.49 -6.14 16.69
N ASN A 172 21.45 -6.24 15.87
CA ASN A 172 21.35 -5.50 14.60
C ASN A 172 20.94 -4.03 14.77
N ALA A 173 20.53 -3.62 15.98
CA ALA A 173 20.17 -2.24 16.32
C ALA A 173 21.36 -1.40 16.84
N ARG A 174 22.55 -2.01 16.99
CA ARG A 174 23.81 -1.35 17.38
C ARG A 174 24.70 -1.07 16.17
#